data_AF-A0ABD3BY40-F1
#
_entry.id   AF-A0ABD3BY40-F1
#
_cell.length_a   1.000
_cell.length_b   1.000
_cell.length_c   1.000
_cell.angle_alpha   90.00
_cell.angle_beta   90.00
_cell.angle_gamma   90.00
#
_symmetry.space_group_name_H-M   'P 1'
#
loop_
_entity.id
_entity.type
_entity.pdbx_description
1 polymer ?
#
loop_
_entity_poly.entity_id
_entity_poly.type
_entity_poly.pdbx_seq_one_letter_code
_entity_poly.pdbx_strand_id
1 'polypeptide(L)'
;MIEGADLLSIRHLLLIQGLYQNVALKLKEAILYGVSLEDIKKELFNEVEQESEKLAQKFEENILDATKNYEKVVVDKKEIEGLPFTTLALAAETAISKILERDIYRAYVSRASEGPLNNTPIIERILELRLEKAKLLGHVNYAEL
;
A
#
# COMPACT_ATOMS: atom_id res chain seq x y z
N MET A 1 -15.79 -32.04 36.29
CA MET A 1 -14.34 -31.77 36.31
C MET A 1 -13.75 -32.46 35.10
N ILE A 2 -13.20 -31.70 34.14
CA ILE A 2 -12.44 -32.27 33.03
C ILE A 2 -11.07 -32.65 33.61
N GLU A 3 -10.72 -33.93 33.62
CA GLU A 3 -9.45 -34.41 34.21
C GLU A 3 -8.24 -33.87 33.44
N GLY A 4 -7.10 -33.70 34.13
CA GLY A 4 -5.89 -33.08 33.56
C GLY A 4 -5.32 -33.76 32.30
N ALA A 5 -5.65 -35.04 32.05
CA ALA A 5 -5.29 -35.76 30.83
C ALA A 5 -6.08 -35.29 29.59
N ASP A 6 -7.30 -34.79 29.78
CA ASP A 6 -8.18 -34.33 28.72
C ASP A 6 -7.79 -32.91 28.26
N LEU A 7 -7.33 -32.06 29.19
CA LEU A 7 -6.75 -30.74 28.87
C LEU A 7 -5.44 -30.85 28.08
N LEU A 8 -4.59 -31.83 28.40
CA LEU A 8 -3.36 -32.09 27.65
C LEU A 8 -3.66 -32.59 26.23
N SER A 9 -4.69 -33.43 26.08
CA SER A 9 -5.17 -33.91 24.78
C SER A 9 -5.73 -32.76 23.93
N ILE A 10 -6.53 -31.87 24.52
CA ILE A 10 -7.06 -30.67 23.85
C ILE A 10 -5.92 -29.74 23.41
N ARG A 11 -4.91 -29.51 24.24
CA ARG A 11 -3.75 -28.67 23.88
C ARG A 11 -2.96 -29.25 22.70
N HIS A 12 -2.72 -30.56 22.70
CA HIS A 12 -2.06 -31.21 21.57
C HIS A 12 -2.88 -31.10 20.28
N LEU A 13 -4.19 -31.30 20.35
CA LEU A 13 -5.08 -31.17 19.19
C LEU A 13 -5.05 -29.74 18.62
N LEU A 14 -5.10 -28.72 19.47
CA LEU A 14 -5.02 -27.31 19.06
C LEU A 14 -3.66 -26.97 18.43
N LEU A 15 -2.56 -27.48 18.99
CA LEU A 15 -1.22 -27.33 18.40
C LEU A 15 -1.14 -27.96 17.02
N ILE A 16 -1.64 -29.19 16.88
CA ILE A 16 -1.67 -29.91 15.60
C ILE A 16 -2.52 -29.13 14.58
N GLN A 17 -3.71 -28.67 14.95
CA GLN A 17 -4.56 -27.86 14.08
C GLN A 17 -3.88 -26.56 13.65
N GLY A 18 -3.21 -25.87 14.57
CA GLY A 18 -2.43 -24.67 14.24
C GLY A 18 -1.28 -24.94 13.27
N LEU A 19 -0.56 -26.06 13.44
CA LEU A 19 0.49 -26.47 12.52
C LEU A 19 -0.06 -26.81 11.13
N TYR A 20 -1.19 -27.52 11.04
CA TYR A 20 -1.86 -27.80 9.77
C TYR A 20 -2.26 -26.53 9.03
N GLN A 21 -2.84 -25.56 9.74
CA GLN A 21 -3.19 -24.26 9.16
C GLN A 21 -1.95 -23.51 8.66
N ASN A 22 -0.83 -23.56 9.40
CA ASN A 22 0.42 -22.93 8.97
C ASN A 22 0.98 -23.55 7.69
N VAL A 23 0.97 -24.89 7.59
CA VAL A 23 1.41 -25.59 6.37
C VAL A 23 0.50 -25.25 5.19
N ALA A 24 -0.83 -25.26 5.40
CA ALA A 24 -1.79 -24.92 4.37
C ALA A 24 -1.59 -23.47 3.87
N LEU A 25 -1.33 -22.53 4.78
CA LEU A 25 -1.04 -21.14 4.44
C LEU A 25 0.22 -21.02 3.58
N LYS A 26 1.33 -21.66 3.98
CA LYS A 26 2.59 -21.64 3.23
C LYS A 26 2.44 -22.24 1.82
N LEU A 27 1.65 -23.28 1.67
CA LEU A 27 1.35 -23.86 0.36
C LEU A 27 0.53 -22.89 -0.50
N LYS A 28 -0.49 -22.23 0.10
CA LYS A 28 -1.25 -21.19 -0.61
C LYS A 28 -0.35 -20.05 -1.06
N GLU A 29 0.53 -19.55 -0.18
CA GLU A 29 1.51 -18.51 -0.50
C GLU A 29 2.42 -18.93 -1.65
N ALA A 30 3.00 -20.13 -1.60
CA ALA A 30 3.87 -20.64 -2.66
C ALA A 30 3.17 -20.68 -4.02
N ILE A 31 1.90 -21.09 -4.06
CA ILE A 31 1.09 -21.07 -5.29
C ILE A 31 0.88 -19.63 -5.77
N LEU A 32 0.55 -18.69 -4.88
CA LEU A 32 0.38 -17.28 -5.21
C LEU A 32 1.69 -16.61 -5.68
N TYR A 33 2.84 -17.14 -5.27
CA TYR A 33 4.17 -16.77 -5.78
C TYR A 33 4.56 -17.53 -7.07
N GLY A 34 3.62 -18.20 -7.71
CA GLY A 34 3.84 -18.80 -9.03
C GLY A 34 4.71 -20.05 -9.02
N VAL A 35 4.90 -20.72 -7.86
CA VAL A 35 5.73 -21.96 -7.78
C VAL A 35 5.19 -23.08 -8.68
N SER A 36 3.88 -23.07 -8.98
CA SER A 36 3.23 -24.02 -9.88
C SER A 36 3.33 -23.66 -11.37
N LEU A 37 3.87 -22.49 -11.72
CA LEU A 37 3.99 -22.05 -13.11
C LEU A 37 5.26 -22.62 -13.75
N GLU A 38 5.14 -23.00 -15.02
CA GLU A 38 6.22 -23.60 -15.82
C GLU A 38 6.50 -22.75 -17.06
N ASP A 39 7.74 -22.87 -17.58
CA ASP A 39 8.21 -22.26 -18.83
C ASP A 39 7.86 -20.76 -18.96
N ILE A 40 7.31 -20.38 -20.12
CA ILE A 40 6.93 -19.00 -20.48
C ILE A 40 6.00 -18.37 -19.44
N LYS A 41 5.10 -19.14 -18.81
CA LYS A 41 4.17 -18.56 -17.81
C LYS A 41 4.92 -18.09 -16.57
N LYS A 42 5.99 -18.80 -16.18
CA LYS A 42 6.84 -18.41 -15.05
C LYS A 42 7.67 -17.17 -15.38
N GLU A 43 8.18 -17.08 -16.62
CA GLU A 43 8.90 -15.89 -17.09
C GLU A 43 8.00 -14.65 -17.07
N LEU A 44 6.81 -14.74 -17.69
CA LEU A 44 5.82 -13.67 -17.68
C LEU A 44 5.40 -13.28 -16.26
N PHE A 45 5.19 -14.25 -15.37
CA PHE A 45 4.87 -13.98 -13.97
C PHE A 45 5.97 -13.17 -13.29
N ASN A 46 7.24 -13.55 -13.47
CA ASN A 46 8.37 -12.83 -12.87
C ASN A 46 8.50 -11.41 -13.44
N GLU A 47 8.27 -11.22 -14.74
CA GLU A 47 8.28 -9.90 -15.36
C GLU A 47 7.17 -9.01 -14.78
N VAL A 48 5.95 -9.56 -14.64
CA VAL A 48 4.80 -8.87 -14.02
C VAL A 48 5.12 -8.45 -12.59
N GLU A 49 5.70 -9.34 -11.78
CA GLU A 49 6.07 -9.00 -10.39
C GLU A 49 7.14 -7.90 -10.35
N GLN A 50 8.19 -8.01 -11.16
CA GLN A 50 9.26 -7.01 -11.23
C GLN A 50 8.75 -5.64 -11.68
N GLU A 51 7.87 -5.59 -12.68
CA GLU A 51 7.28 -4.34 -13.14
C GLU A 51 6.36 -3.75 -12.06
N SER A 52 5.52 -4.58 -11.42
CA SER A 52 4.62 -4.16 -10.35
C SER A 52 5.40 -3.57 -9.15
N GLU A 53 6.52 -4.18 -8.75
CA GLU A 53 7.37 -3.66 -7.67
C GLU A 53 7.99 -2.31 -8.03
N LYS A 54 8.54 -2.18 -9.24
CA LYS A 54 9.11 -0.91 -9.73
C LYS A 54 8.06 0.20 -9.76
N LEU A 55 6.85 -0.10 -10.23
CA LEU A 55 5.74 0.86 -10.29
C LEU A 55 5.23 1.24 -8.90
N ALA A 56 5.17 0.29 -7.96
CA ALA A 56 4.82 0.58 -6.57
C ALA A 56 5.84 1.51 -5.90
N GLN A 57 7.13 1.25 -6.09
CA GLN A 57 8.18 2.15 -5.63
C GLN A 57 8.02 3.55 -6.25
N LYS A 58 7.82 3.63 -7.57
CA LYS A 58 7.67 4.91 -8.26
C LYS A 58 6.42 5.68 -7.79
N PHE A 59 5.33 4.98 -7.52
CA PHE A 59 4.11 5.56 -6.96
C PHE A 59 4.41 6.23 -5.61
N GLU A 60 5.11 5.54 -4.71
CA GLU A 60 5.47 6.06 -3.38
C GLU A 60 6.43 7.26 -3.47
N GLU A 61 7.44 7.18 -4.34
CA GLU A 61 8.36 8.28 -4.62
C GLU A 61 7.61 9.54 -5.09
N ASN A 62 6.69 9.38 -6.05
CA ASN A 62 5.91 10.50 -6.57
C ASN A 62 5.02 11.14 -5.48
N ILE A 63 4.44 10.33 -4.57
CA ILE A 63 3.66 10.84 -3.44
C ILE A 63 4.55 11.62 -2.47
N LEU A 64 5.74 11.10 -2.16
CA LEU A 64 6.69 11.76 -1.29
C LEU A 64 7.15 13.09 -1.88
N ASP A 65 7.49 13.12 -3.15
CA ASP A 65 7.95 14.33 -3.85
C ASP A 65 6.82 15.35 -3.99
N ALA A 66 5.60 14.92 -4.32
CA ALA A 66 4.43 15.80 -4.35
C ALA A 66 4.12 16.42 -2.97
N THR A 67 4.42 15.68 -1.90
CA THR A 67 4.26 16.18 -0.52
C THR A 67 5.35 17.19 -0.16
N LYS A 68 6.60 16.94 -0.57
CA LYS A 68 7.73 17.87 -0.34
C LYS A 68 7.60 19.18 -1.13
N ASN A 69 7.12 19.10 -2.36
CA ASN A 69 7.05 20.25 -3.27
C ASN A 69 5.85 21.17 -2.99
N TYR A 70 4.98 20.82 -2.04
CA TYR A 70 3.86 21.69 -1.66
C TYR A 70 4.35 22.80 -0.73
N GLU A 71 4.39 24.02 -1.24
CA GLU A 71 4.65 25.23 -0.46
C GLU A 71 3.48 26.20 -0.61
N LYS A 72 2.95 26.70 0.52
CA LYS A 72 1.99 27.81 0.54
C LYS A 72 2.63 29.00 1.25
N VAL A 73 3.10 29.96 0.47
CA VAL A 73 3.58 31.23 1.02
C VAL A 73 2.37 32.03 1.48
N VAL A 74 2.34 32.35 2.77
CA VAL A 74 1.35 33.25 3.36
C VAL A 74 1.98 34.64 3.48
N VAL A 75 1.38 35.62 2.81
CA VAL A 75 1.86 37.02 2.81
C VAL A 75 0.93 37.95 3.60
N ASP A 76 -0.35 37.58 3.76
CA ASP A 76 -1.30 38.35 4.56
C ASP A 76 -1.39 37.80 5.98
N LYS A 77 -1.09 38.65 6.97
CA LYS A 77 -1.19 38.32 8.40
C LYS A 77 -2.60 37.87 8.80
N LYS A 78 -3.64 38.28 8.08
CA LYS A 78 -5.03 37.85 8.33
C LYS A 78 -5.26 36.36 8.07
N GLU A 79 -4.48 35.74 7.16
CA GLU A 79 -4.59 34.30 6.86
C GLU A 79 -4.10 33.41 8.02
N ILE A 80 -3.35 33.98 8.97
CA ILE A 80 -2.80 33.27 10.15
C ILE A 80 -3.33 33.83 11.48
N GLU A 81 -4.28 34.76 11.44
CA GLU A 81 -4.86 35.36 12.63
C GLU A 81 -5.69 34.32 13.40
N GLY A 82 -5.46 34.19 14.72
CA GLY A 82 -6.10 33.18 15.57
C GLY A 82 -5.34 31.86 15.71
N LEU A 83 -4.22 31.68 15.00
CA LEU A 83 -3.35 30.52 15.22
C LEU A 83 -2.56 30.63 16.53
N PRO A 84 -2.43 29.53 17.30
CA PRO A 84 -1.52 29.48 18.43
C PRO A 84 -0.09 29.79 18.03
N PHE A 85 0.67 30.48 18.90
CA PHE A 85 2.08 30.78 18.68
C PHE A 85 2.92 29.51 18.40
N THR A 86 2.58 28.41 19.08
CA THR A 86 3.21 27.09 18.84
C THR A 86 2.97 26.57 17.43
N THR A 87 1.80 26.82 16.85
CA THR A 87 1.49 26.47 15.46
C THR A 87 2.29 27.32 14.49
N LEU A 88 2.47 28.62 14.76
CA LEU A 88 3.30 29.51 13.94
C LEU A 88 4.79 29.15 14.01
N ALA A 89 5.30 28.83 15.21
CA ALA A 89 6.68 28.40 15.39
C ALA A 89 6.96 27.06 14.69
N LEU A 90 6.07 26.08 14.83
CA LEU A 90 6.18 24.80 14.14
C LEU A 90 6.04 24.97 12.62
N ALA A 91 5.15 25.86 12.15
CA ALA A 91 4.98 26.15 10.72
C ALA A 91 6.24 26.78 10.11
N ALA A 92 6.92 27.68 10.83
CA ALA A 92 8.20 28.27 10.42
C ALA A 92 9.32 27.22 10.34
N GLU A 93 9.26 26.17 11.16
CA GLU A 93 10.25 25.09 11.19
C GLU A 93 9.94 23.94 10.20
N THR A 94 8.65 23.70 9.88
CA THR A 94 8.20 22.50 9.14
C THR A 94 7.40 22.77 7.86
N ALA A 95 7.24 24.04 7.44
CA ALA A 95 6.45 24.45 6.26
C ALA A 95 4.96 24.05 6.30
N ILE A 96 4.37 23.85 7.48
CA ILE A 96 2.94 23.50 7.62
C ILE A 96 2.18 24.68 8.23
N SER A 97 1.62 25.56 7.40
CA SER A 97 0.57 26.47 7.85
C SER A 97 -0.78 25.76 7.77
N LYS A 98 -1.47 25.62 8.92
CA LYS A 98 -2.93 25.46 8.93
C LYS A 98 -3.51 26.84 8.71
N ILE A 99 -4.04 27.13 7.51
CA ILE A 99 -5.31 27.85 7.22
C ILE A 99 -5.33 28.18 5.73
N LEU A 100 -6.06 27.34 4.98
CA LEU A 100 -7.24 27.67 4.19
C LEU A 100 -7.80 26.29 3.84
N GLU A 101 -8.73 25.77 4.66
CA GLU A 101 -9.13 24.34 4.66
C GLU A 101 -9.38 23.79 3.25
N ARG A 102 -10.04 24.58 2.39
CA ARG A 102 -10.36 24.18 1.02
C ARG A 102 -9.14 24.05 0.13
N ASP A 103 -8.19 24.98 0.19
CA ASP A 103 -7.04 25.00 -0.73
C ASP A 103 -6.00 23.96 -0.31
N ILE A 104 -5.79 23.78 1.00
CA ILE A 104 -4.94 22.70 1.54
C ILE A 104 -5.58 21.35 1.27
N TYR A 105 -6.90 21.20 1.50
CA TYR A 105 -7.60 19.97 1.20
C TYR A 105 -7.51 19.62 -0.29
N ARG A 106 -7.76 20.61 -1.17
CA ARG A 106 -7.63 20.42 -2.62
C ARG A 106 -6.22 19.97 -2.99
N ALA A 107 -5.19 20.65 -2.50
CA ALA A 107 -3.81 20.27 -2.75
C ALA A 107 -3.51 18.85 -2.25
N TYR A 108 -3.98 18.49 -1.06
CA TYR A 108 -3.79 17.16 -0.46
C TYR A 108 -4.45 16.04 -1.27
N VAL A 109 -5.68 16.23 -1.74
CA VAL A 109 -6.43 15.23 -2.52
C VAL A 109 -5.98 15.14 -3.98
N SER A 110 -5.35 16.17 -4.52
CA SER A 110 -4.78 16.17 -5.88
C SER A 110 -3.26 15.93 -5.90
N ARG A 111 -2.66 15.45 -4.80
CA ARG A 111 -1.23 15.12 -4.79
C ARG A 111 -0.94 14.01 -5.78
N ALA A 112 0.17 14.15 -6.51
CA ALA A 112 0.61 13.18 -7.49
C ALA A 112 -0.47 12.83 -8.54
N SER A 113 -1.34 13.77 -8.91
CA SER A 113 -2.39 13.55 -9.91
C SER A 113 -2.17 14.31 -11.22
N GLU A 114 -1.09 15.07 -11.34
CA GLU A 114 -0.80 15.90 -12.52
C GLU A 114 0.70 16.05 -12.77
N GLY A 115 1.05 16.47 -13.99
CA GLY A 115 2.43 16.74 -14.37
C GLY A 115 3.37 15.53 -14.25
N PRO A 116 4.67 15.75 -14.02
CA PRO A 116 5.68 14.68 -13.94
C PRO A 116 5.48 13.69 -12.78
N LEU A 117 4.69 14.05 -11.77
CA LEU A 117 4.40 13.23 -10.60
C LEU A 117 3.04 12.53 -10.70
N ASN A 118 2.38 12.58 -11.85
CA ASN A 118 1.06 11.97 -12.04
C ASN A 118 1.12 10.44 -11.90
N ASN A 119 0.44 9.91 -10.89
CA ASN A 119 0.33 8.49 -10.59
C ASN A 119 -0.86 7.81 -11.31
N THR A 120 -1.76 8.54 -11.97
CA THR A 120 -2.88 7.94 -12.73
C THR A 120 -2.41 6.85 -13.70
N PRO A 121 -1.43 7.09 -14.61
CA PRO A 121 -0.95 6.04 -15.51
C PRO A 121 -0.24 4.89 -14.78
N ILE A 122 0.39 5.16 -13.63
CA ILE A 122 1.04 4.14 -12.80
C ILE A 122 -0.02 3.21 -12.20
N ILE A 123 -1.12 3.77 -11.67
CA ILE A 123 -2.24 3.00 -11.13
C ILE A 123 -2.85 2.15 -12.24
N GLU A 124 -3.13 2.72 -13.41
CA GLU A 124 -3.68 2.00 -14.56
C GLU A 124 -2.81 0.80 -14.92
N ARG A 125 -1.49 1.00 -15.03
CA ARG A 125 -0.56 -0.10 -15.34
C ARG A 125 -0.49 -1.15 -14.23
N ILE A 126 -0.50 -0.74 -12.95
CA ILE A 126 -0.56 -1.69 -11.82
C ILE A 126 -1.85 -2.53 -11.88
N LEU A 127 -2.99 -1.94 -12.26
CA LEU A 127 -4.25 -2.67 -12.38
C LEU A 127 -4.22 -3.69 -13.53
N GLU A 128 -3.60 -3.34 -14.66
CA GLU A 128 -3.36 -4.28 -15.77
C GLU A 128 -2.48 -5.44 -15.32
N LEU A 129 -1.33 -5.16 -14.71
CA LEU A 129 -0.39 -6.17 -14.21
C LEU A 129 -1.04 -7.09 -13.17
N ARG A 130 -1.87 -6.55 -12.27
CA ARG A 130 -2.64 -7.34 -11.30
C ARG A 130 -3.64 -8.28 -11.98
N LEU A 131 -4.27 -7.84 -13.06
CA LEU A 131 -5.15 -8.70 -13.85
C LEU A 131 -4.36 -9.77 -14.61
N GLU A 132 -3.22 -9.42 -15.20
CA GLU A 132 -2.31 -10.36 -15.85
C GLU A 132 -1.83 -11.43 -14.86
N LYS A 133 -1.40 -11.04 -13.66
CA LYS A 133 -1.03 -11.95 -12.56
C LYS A 133 -2.16 -12.92 -12.22
N ALA A 134 -3.37 -12.40 -12.01
CA ALA A 134 -4.52 -13.23 -11.68
C ALA A 134 -4.79 -14.29 -12.77
N LYS A 135 -4.75 -13.87 -14.05
CA LYS A 135 -4.93 -14.76 -15.20
C LYS A 135 -3.84 -15.83 -15.29
N LEU A 136 -2.58 -15.47 -15.04
CA LEU A 136 -1.46 -16.42 -15.02
C LEU A 136 -1.66 -17.51 -13.96
N LEU A 137 -2.23 -17.14 -12.81
CA LEU A 137 -2.57 -18.04 -11.71
C LEU A 137 -3.91 -18.77 -11.89
N GLY A 138 -4.64 -18.52 -12.98
CA GLY A 138 -5.91 -19.19 -13.30
C GLY A 138 -7.16 -18.58 -12.66
N HIS A 139 -7.09 -17.34 -12.17
CA HIS A 139 -8.20 -16.59 -11.60
C HIS A 139 -8.80 -15.59 -12.61
N VAL A 140 -10.07 -15.21 -12.44
CA VAL A 140 -10.77 -14.29 -13.35
C VAL A 140 -10.28 -12.86 -13.16
N ASN A 141 -10.01 -12.47 -11.92
CA ASN A 141 -9.57 -11.14 -11.55
C ASN A 141 -8.73 -11.15 -10.26
N TYR A 142 -8.07 -10.04 -9.96
CA TYR A 142 -7.16 -9.93 -8.82
C TYR A 142 -7.85 -10.04 -7.45
N ALA A 143 -9.15 -9.74 -7.33
CA ALA A 143 -9.87 -9.82 -6.07
C ALA A 143 -10.16 -11.27 -5.62
N GLU A 144 -9.91 -12.26 -6.49
CA GLU A 144 -10.10 -13.69 -6.21
C GLU A 144 -8.86 -14.38 -5.62
N LEU A 145 -7.71 -13.69 -5.53
CA LEU A 145 -6.45 -14.21 -4.97
C LEU A 145 -6.43 -14.10 -3.43
#